data_AF-A0A0A8VE63-F1
#
_entry.id   AF-A0A0A8VE63-F1
#
_cell.length_a   1.000
_cell.length_b   1.000
_cell.length_c   1.000
_cell.angle_alpha   90.00
_cell.angle_beta   90.00
_cell.angle_gamma   90.00
#
_symmetry.space_group_name_H-M   'P 1'
#
loop_
_entity.id
_entity.type
_entity.pdbx_description
1 polymer ?
#
loop_
_entity_poly.entity_id
_entity_poly.type
_entity_poly.pdbx_seq_one_letter_code
_entity_poly.pdbx_strand_id
1 'polypeptide(L)'
;MFSSCYDAFKNALKRAGIELPKGQRTHVLRHRFASHFMMGGGNILVLQQILGHSSIVMTMRYSHFAPDHLDAALTLNPYDKFEND
;
A
#
# COMPACT_ATOMS: atom_id res chain seq x y z
N MET A 1 12.93 -12.59 -20.04
CA MET A 1 13.31 -11.49 -19.11
C MET A 1 13.52 -10.22 -19.93
N PHE A 2 13.27 -9.04 -19.37
CA PHE A 2 13.23 -7.76 -20.13
C PHE A 2 14.62 -7.10 -20.26
N SER A 3 14.75 -6.15 -21.21
CA SER A 3 15.91 -5.26 -21.33
C SER A 3 15.84 -4.08 -20.35
N SER A 4 16.94 -3.33 -20.20
CA SER A 4 16.97 -2.13 -19.35
C SER A 4 15.93 -1.12 -19.81
N CYS A 5 14.98 -0.79 -18.93
CA CYS A 5 13.86 0.09 -19.22
C CYS A 5 13.87 1.37 -18.38
N TYR A 6 14.93 1.64 -17.62
CA TYR A 6 14.98 2.77 -16.68
C TYR A 6 14.89 4.14 -17.39
N ASP A 7 15.58 4.30 -18.51
CA ASP A 7 15.51 5.53 -19.32
C ASP A 7 14.20 5.63 -20.11
N ALA A 8 13.65 4.50 -20.57
CA ALA A 8 12.32 4.47 -21.16
C ALA A 8 11.25 4.93 -20.16
N PHE A 9 11.35 4.50 -18.89
CA PHE A 9 10.47 4.94 -17.82
C PHE A 9 10.66 6.43 -17.49
N LYS A 10 11.90 6.93 -17.45
CA LYS A 10 12.19 8.36 -17.30
C LYS A 10 11.51 9.18 -18.41
N ASN A 11 11.58 8.72 -19.66
CA ASN A 11 10.94 9.40 -20.79
C ASN A 11 9.41 9.31 -20.72
N ALA A 12 8.86 8.20 -20.24
CA ALA A 12 7.42 8.07 -20.02
C ALA A 12 6.90 9.08 -18.99
N LEU A 13 7.61 9.26 -17.86
CA LEU A 13 7.27 10.27 -16.85
C LEU A 13 7.31 11.69 -17.43
N LYS A 14 8.32 12.01 -18.25
CA LYS A 14 8.41 13.29 -18.96
C LYS A 14 7.23 13.52 -19.90
N ARG A 15 6.86 12.52 -20.70
CA ARG A 15 5.71 12.61 -21.63
C ARG A 15 4.37 12.76 -20.87
N ALA A 16 4.27 12.15 -19.70
CA ALA A 16 3.09 12.26 -18.84
C ALA A 16 3.04 13.57 -18.04
N GLY A 17 4.07 14.42 -18.10
CA GLY A 17 4.14 15.65 -17.30
C GLY A 17 4.24 15.41 -15.79
N ILE A 18 4.72 14.24 -15.37
CA ILE A 18 4.81 13.87 -13.95
C ILE A 18 6.17 14.26 -13.40
N GLU A 19 6.17 15.21 -12.46
CA GLU A 19 7.35 15.58 -11.69
C GLU A 19 7.44 14.75 -10.40
N LEU A 20 8.64 14.25 -10.09
CA LEU A 20 8.89 13.45 -8.89
C LEU A 20 10.03 14.05 -8.08
N PRO A 21 9.98 13.96 -6.74
CA PRO A 21 11.11 14.29 -5.90
C PRO A 21 12.37 13.52 -6.31
N LYS A 22 13.54 14.13 -6.10
CA LYS A 22 14.82 13.50 -6.41
C LYS A 22 14.94 12.14 -5.67
N GLY A 23 15.30 11.09 -6.41
CA GLY A 23 15.46 9.74 -5.87
C GLY A 23 14.19 8.89 -5.76
N GLN A 24 12.99 9.45 -5.91
CA GLN A 24 11.73 8.70 -5.78
C GLN A 24 11.41 7.78 -6.97
N ARG A 25 11.98 8.04 -8.15
CA ARG A 25 11.63 7.34 -9.40
C ARG A 25 11.72 5.82 -9.30
N THR A 26 12.72 5.29 -8.61
CA THR A 26 12.92 3.84 -8.46
C THR A 26 11.84 3.17 -7.62
N HIS A 27 11.14 3.93 -6.77
CA HIS A 27 10.17 3.40 -5.80
C HIS A 27 8.75 3.95 -6.00
N VAL A 28 8.55 4.95 -6.87
CA VAL A 28 7.25 5.61 -7.04
C VAL A 28 6.12 4.63 -7.37
N LEU A 29 6.38 3.63 -8.23
CA LEU A 29 5.38 2.62 -8.57
C LEU A 29 5.06 1.69 -7.39
N ARG A 30 6.08 1.35 -6.58
CA ARG A 30 5.91 0.57 -5.35
C ARG A 30 5.11 1.33 -4.31
N HIS A 31 5.40 2.63 -4.12
CA HIS A 31 4.63 3.49 -3.25
C HIS A 31 3.18 3.62 -3.73
N ARG A 32 2.97 3.81 -5.03
CA ARG A 32 1.63 3.88 -5.62
C ARG A 32 0.84 2.59 -5.38
N PHE A 33 1.44 1.42 -5.61
CA PHE A 33 0.81 0.14 -5.29
C PHE A 33 0.42 0.06 -3.80
N ALA A 34 1.34 0.37 -2.90
CA ALA A 34 1.12 0.27 -1.47
C ALA A 34 0.02 1.21 -0.96
N SER A 35 0.01 2.46 -1.42
CA SER A 35 -1.05 3.42 -1.09
C SER A 35 -2.41 2.93 -1.57
N HIS A 36 -2.54 2.53 -2.83
CA HIS A 36 -3.82 2.05 -3.37
C HIS A 36 -4.28 0.74 -2.73
N PHE A 37 -3.35 -0.15 -2.37
CA PHE A 37 -3.67 -1.39 -1.66
C PHE A 37 -4.30 -1.08 -0.29
N MET A 38 -3.72 -0.14 0.47
CA MET A 38 -4.28 0.27 1.76
C MET A 38 -5.60 1.03 1.61
N MET A 39 -5.72 1.92 0.62
CA MET A 39 -6.99 2.60 0.30
C MET A 39 -8.12 1.63 -0.04
N GLY A 40 -7.80 0.46 -0.60
CA GLY A 40 -8.76 -0.61 -0.86
C GLY A 40 -9.15 -1.46 0.35
N GLY A 41 -8.75 -1.09 1.57
CA GLY A 41 -8.99 -1.88 2.78
C GLY A 41 -8.05 -3.09 2.93
N GLY A 42 -6.91 -3.07 2.23
CA GLY A 42 -5.93 -4.14 2.28
C GLY A 42 -5.33 -4.33 3.68
N ASN A 43 -5.03 -5.57 4.06
CA ASN A 43 -4.42 -5.88 5.35
C ASN A 43 -2.92 -5.46 5.37
N ILE A 44 -2.53 -4.64 6.34
CA ILE A 44 -1.18 -4.09 6.41
C ILE A 44 -0.08 -5.14 6.64
N LEU A 45 -0.40 -6.27 7.28
CA LEU A 45 0.53 -7.39 7.47
C LEU A 45 0.78 -8.13 6.15
N VAL A 46 -0.27 -8.27 5.33
CA VAL A 46 -0.17 -8.82 3.98
C VAL A 46 0.68 -7.89 3.11
N LEU A 47 0.45 -6.57 3.19
CA LEU A 47 1.27 -5.60 2.48
C LEU A 47 2.75 -5.68 2.86
N GLN A 48 3.08 -5.89 4.15
CA GLN A 48 4.46 -6.07 4.61
C GLN A 48 5.14 -7.23 3.88
N GLN A 49 4.45 -8.38 3.77
CA GLN A 49 4.97 -9.56 3.09
C GLN A 49 5.11 -9.34 1.58
N ILE A 50 4.11 -8.75 0.92
CA ILE A 50 4.15 -8.43 -0.52
C ILE A 50 5.34 -7.52 -0.84
N LEU A 51 5.57 -6.52 0.01
CA LEU A 51 6.67 -5.57 -0.16
C LEU A 51 8.02 -6.17 0.27
N GLY A 52 8.04 -7.29 1.01
CA GLY A 52 9.27 -7.85 1.56
C GLY A 52 9.93 -6.94 2.59
N HIS A 53 9.13 -6.20 3.38
CA HIS A 53 9.67 -5.36 4.45
C HIS A 53 10.09 -6.21 5.65
N SER A 54 11.34 -6.04 6.09
CA SER A 54 11.90 -6.74 7.25
C SER A 54 11.25 -6.36 8.58
N SER A 55 10.63 -5.18 8.65
CA SER A 55 9.93 -4.69 9.83
C SER A 55 8.61 -4.03 9.45
N ILE A 56 7.59 -4.26 10.26
CA ILE A 56 6.26 -3.64 10.09
C ILE A 56 6.34 -2.12 10.12
N VAL A 57 7.29 -1.53 10.84
CA VAL A 57 7.50 -0.08 10.93
C VAL A 57 7.72 0.55 9.55
N MET A 58 8.36 -0.16 8.62
CA MET A 58 8.53 0.32 7.24
C MET A 58 7.19 0.41 6.50
N THR A 59 6.32 -0.58 6.71
CA THR A 59 4.99 -0.64 6.09
C THR A 59 4.00 0.32 6.74
N MET A 60 4.17 0.64 8.03
CA MET A 60 3.32 1.60 8.76
C MET A 60 3.31 2.99 8.12
N ARG A 61 4.27 3.33 7.25
CA ARG A 61 4.20 4.55 6.43
C ARG A 61 2.90 4.64 5.61
N TYR A 62 2.26 3.52 5.26
CA TYR A 62 1.03 3.50 4.48
C TYR A 62 -0.25 3.34 5.32
N SER A 63 -0.16 3.22 6.65
CA SER A 63 -1.33 2.93 7.50
C SER A 63 -2.40 4.01 7.41
N HIS A 64 -2.00 5.27 7.23
CA HIS A 64 -2.91 6.42 7.10
C HIS A 64 -3.75 6.40 5.81
N PHE A 65 -3.49 5.49 4.87
CA PHE A 65 -4.33 5.28 3.71
C PHE A 65 -5.45 4.27 3.97
N ALA A 66 -5.41 3.52 5.07
CA ALA A 66 -6.47 2.59 5.42
C ALA A 66 -7.78 3.34 5.70
N PRO A 67 -8.94 2.85 5.24
CA PRO A 67 -10.21 3.41 5.62
C PRO A 67 -10.45 3.27 7.13
N ASP A 68 -11.25 4.17 7.70
CA ASP A 68 -11.66 4.07 9.10
C ASP A 68 -12.57 2.83 9.27
N HIS A 69 -12.23 2.01 10.26
CA HIS A 69 -12.90 0.74 10.53
C HIS A 69 -13.42 0.64 11.97
N LEU A 70 -13.74 1.77 12.61
CA LEU A 70 -14.22 1.76 13.99
C LEU A 70 -15.52 0.95 14.14
N ASP A 71 -16.41 0.98 13.16
CA ASP A 71 -17.64 0.17 13.14
C ASP A 71 -17.36 -1.35 13.13
N ALA A 72 -16.20 -1.76 12.63
CA ALA A 72 -15.81 -3.17 12.64
C ALA A 72 -15.68 -3.70 14.07
N ALA A 73 -15.36 -2.84 15.05
CA ALA A 73 -15.30 -3.22 16.46
C ALA A 73 -16.66 -3.68 16.99
N LEU A 74 -17.77 -3.15 16.48
CA LEU A 74 -19.11 -3.64 16.82
C LEU A 74 -19.31 -5.02 16.17
N THR A 75 -19.12 -5.14 14.85
CA THR A 75 -19.43 -6.39 14.14
C THR A 75 -18.49 -7.58 14.41
N LEU A 76 -17.25 -7.33 14.86
CA LEU A 76 -16.23 -8.36 15.08
C LEU A 76 -15.98 -8.62 16.57
N ASN A 77 -16.81 -8.08 17.45
CA ASN A 77 -16.70 -8.35 18.88
C ASN A 77 -17.08 -9.82 19.18
N PRO A 78 -16.51 -10.44 20.23
CA PRO A 78 -16.79 -11.83 20.55
C PRO A 78 -18.19 -12.05 21.14
N TYR A 79 -18.82 -11.04 21.73
CA TYR A 79 -20.09 -11.13 22.45
C TYR A 79 -21.31 -11.29 21.53
N ASP A 80 -21.30 -10.69 20.35
CA ASP A 80 -22.41 -10.80 19.37
C ASP A 80 -22.65 -12.25 18.90
N LYS A 81 -21.67 -13.15 19.05
CA LYS A 81 -21.80 -14.56 18.67
C LYS A 81 -22.52 -15.41 19.71
N PHE A 82 -22.73 -14.91 20.93
CA PHE A 82 -23.32 -15.69 22.03
C PHE A 82 -24.85 -15.53 22.17
N GLU A 83 -25.47 -14.55 21.51
CA GLU A 83 -26.94 -14.34 21.61
C GLU A 83 -27.78 -15.23 20.67
N ASN A 84 -27.14 -16.06 19.82
CA ASN A 84 -27.82 -16.93 18.86
C ASN A 84 -27.77 -18.44 19.22
N ASP A 85 -27.33 -18.81 20.43
CA ASP A 85 -27.33 -20.19 20.96
C ASP A 85 -28.38 -20.40 22.05
#